data_AF-A0A6P2N0D3-F1
#
_entry.id   AF-A0A6P2N0D3-F1
#
_cell.length_a   1.000
_cell.length_b   1.000
_cell.length_c   1.000
_cell.angle_alpha   90.00
_cell.angle_beta   90.00
_cell.angle_gamma   90.00
#
_symmetry.space_group_name_H-M   'P 1'
#
loop_
_entity.id
_entity.type
_entity.pdbx_description
1 polymer ?
#
loop_
_entity_poly.entity_id
_entity_poly.type
_entity_poly.pdbx_seq_one_letter_code
_entity_poly.pdbx_strand_id
1 'polypeptide(L)'
;MAKRELSDDYRLGIQRARKMLGRLQEEARLDVIVMIDFPEQLRAELEQAPADVRRGMEDYLACFVRMMIEGHSTPIVGNYDPTDELEDPEDFYGVGVS
;
A
#
# COMPACT_ATOMS: atom_id res chain seq x y z
N MET A 1 21.34 -1.63 -9.28
CA MET A 1 20.93 -0.47 -10.11
C MET A 1 20.83 0.76 -9.22
N ALA A 2 20.68 1.97 -9.77
CA ALA A 2 20.50 3.15 -8.95
C ALA A 2 19.07 3.17 -8.40
N LYS A 3 18.92 3.19 -7.07
CA LYS A 3 17.62 3.37 -6.40
C LYS A 3 16.94 4.65 -6.93
N ARG A 4 15.65 4.60 -7.25
CA ARG A 4 14.90 5.80 -7.63
C ARG A 4 14.63 6.65 -6.38
N GLU A 5 14.71 7.97 -6.52
CA GLU A 5 14.30 8.88 -5.47
C GLU A 5 12.77 9.01 -5.50
N LEU A 6 12.11 8.63 -4.40
CA LEU A 6 10.67 8.84 -4.24
C LEU A 6 10.40 10.32 -3.92
N SER A 7 9.33 10.89 -4.47
CA SER A 7 8.91 12.25 -4.11
C SER A 7 8.27 12.27 -2.70
N ASP A 8 8.17 13.44 -2.09
CA ASP A 8 7.48 13.60 -0.81
C ASP A 8 5.98 13.28 -0.92
N ASP A 9 5.35 13.62 -2.05
CA ASP A 9 3.94 13.28 -2.32
C ASP A 9 3.74 11.77 -2.47
N TYR A 10 4.67 11.07 -3.12
CA TYR A 10 4.63 9.61 -3.22
C TYR A 10 4.79 8.94 -1.84
N ARG A 11 5.73 9.41 -1.02
CA ARG A 11 5.90 8.94 0.37
C ARG A 11 4.66 9.23 1.23
N LEU A 12 4.01 10.38 1.02
CA LEU A 12 2.73 10.69 1.66
C LEU A 12 1.65 9.67 1.26
N GLY A 13 1.63 9.26 -0.02
CA GLY A 13 0.76 8.18 -0.52
C GLY A 13 0.95 6.87 0.23
N ILE A 14 2.20 6.41 0.36
CA ILE A 14 2.57 5.22 1.15
C ILE A 14 2.03 5.31 2.58
N GLN A 15 2.26 6.45 3.25
CA GLN A 15 1.82 6.65 4.64
C GLN A 15 0.29 6.62 4.78
N ARG A 16 -0.45 7.19 3.82
CA ARG A 16 -1.92 7.16 3.81
C ARG A 16 -2.45 5.74 3.67
N ALA A 17 -1.94 4.98 2.70
CA ALA A 17 -2.35 3.59 2.50
C ALA A 17 -2.03 2.72 3.72
N ARG A 18 -0.85 2.88 4.32
CA ARG A 18 -0.47 2.21 5.58
C ARG A 18 -1.45 2.52 6.71
N LYS A 19 -1.83 3.79 6.88
CA LYS A 19 -2.80 4.22 7.90
C LYS A 19 -4.19 3.61 7.66
N MET A 20 -4.64 3.57 6.42
CA MET A 20 -5.93 2.96 6.06
C MET A 20 -5.96 1.47 6.35
N LEU A 21 -4.93 0.73 5.93
CA LEU A 21 -4.83 -0.71 6.21
C LEU A 21 -4.64 -1.00 7.71
N GLY A 22 -3.93 -0.13 8.43
CA GLY A 22 -3.80 -0.22 9.89
C GLY A 22 -5.15 -0.07 10.61
N ARG A 23 -5.96 0.92 10.20
CA ARG A 23 -7.33 1.09 10.70
C ARG A 23 -8.20 -0.11 10.37
N LEU A 24 -8.17 -0.59 9.13
CA LEU A 24 -8.90 -1.79 8.73
C LEU A 24 -8.51 -2.99 9.61
N GLN A 25 -7.22 -3.17 9.90
CA GLN A 25 -6.74 -4.24 10.78
C GLN A 25 -7.28 -4.10 12.20
N GLU A 26 -7.31 -2.89 12.76
CA GLU A 26 -7.85 -2.62 14.10
C GLU A 26 -9.37 -2.85 14.14
N GLU A 27 -10.09 -2.34 13.15
CA GLU A 27 -11.55 -2.40 13.08
C GLU A 27 -12.06 -3.82 12.76
N ALA A 28 -11.38 -4.57 11.88
CA ALA A 28 -11.73 -5.96 11.57
C ALA A 28 -11.56 -6.91 12.77
N ARG A 29 -10.78 -6.52 13.80
CA ARG A 29 -10.72 -7.25 15.08
C ARG A 29 -11.95 -7.01 15.96
N LEU A 30 -12.68 -5.93 15.72
CA LEU A 30 -13.79 -5.47 16.54
C LEU A 30 -15.15 -5.77 15.89
N ASP A 31 -15.25 -5.73 14.55
CA ASP A 31 -16.50 -5.94 13.83
C ASP A 31 -16.25 -6.39 12.36
N VAL A 32 -16.95 -7.44 11.92
CA VAL A 32 -16.87 -7.98 10.55
C VAL A 32 -17.55 -7.04 9.54
N ILE A 33 -18.51 -6.23 9.96
CA ILE A 33 -19.25 -5.30 9.07
C ILE A 33 -18.31 -4.25 8.46
N VAL A 34 -17.26 -3.85 9.17
CA VAL A 34 -16.31 -2.83 8.69
C VAL A 34 -15.55 -3.27 7.44
N MET A 35 -15.36 -4.58 7.24
CA MET A 35 -14.76 -5.08 6.01
C MET A 35 -15.60 -4.82 4.75
N ILE A 36 -16.91 -4.57 4.89
CA ILE A 36 -17.84 -4.36 3.77
C ILE A 36 -17.64 -2.96 3.16
N ASP A 37 -17.37 -1.94 3.97
CA ASP A 37 -17.29 -0.55 3.52
C ASP A 37 -15.89 -0.12 3.04
N PHE A 38 -14.84 -0.88 3.41
CA PHE A 38 -13.46 -0.54 3.07
C PHE A 38 -13.20 -0.33 1.57
N PRO A 39 -13.72 -1.15 0.64
CA PRO A 39 -13.52 -0.92 -0.80
C PRO A 39 -14.04 0.44 -1.28
N GLU A 40 -15.18 0.89 -0.75
CA GLU A 40 -15.75 2.19 -1.12
C GLU A 40 -14.92 3.34 -0.55
N GLN A 41 -14.46 3.22 0.70
CA GLN A 41 -13.56 4.21 1.33
C GLN A 41 -12.24 4.32 0.57
N LEU A 42 -11.66 3.18 0.19
CA LEU A 42 -10.44 3.13 -0.62
C LEU A 42 -10.64 3.81 -1.97
N ARG A 43 -11.73 3.50 -2.68
CA ARG A 43 -12.04 4.14 -3.96
C ARG A 43 -12.16 5.66 -3.82
N ALA A 44 -12.88 6.13 -2.81
CA ALA A 44 -13.08 7.55 -2.57
C ALA A 44 -11.76 8.29 -2.27
N GLU A 45 -10.86 7.69 -1.49
CA GLU A 45 -9.55 8.27 -1.19
C GLU A 45 -8.67 8.33 -2.45
N LEU A 46 -8.64 7.26 -3.26
CA LEU A 46 -7.87 7.23 -4.51
C LEU A 46 -8.37 8.23 -5.55
N GLU A 47 -9.68 8.45 -5.64
CA GLU A 47 -10.29 9.44 -6.55
C GLU A 47 -9.93 10.89 -6.18
N GLN A 48 -9.75 11.17 -4.89
CA GLN A 48 -9.46 12.52 -4.38
C GLN A 48 -7.95 12.81 -4.26
N ALA A 49 -7.11 11.78 -4.25
CA ALA A 49 -5.68 11.92 -4.09
C ALA A 49 -5.01 12.56 -5.34
N PRO A 50 -4.06 13.50 -5.15
CA PRO A 50 -3.18 13.96 -6.23
C PRO A 50 -2.46 12.78 -6.89
N ALA A 51 -2.12 12.91 -8.18
CA ALA A 51 -1.63 11.79 -8.99
C ALA A 51 -0.46 11.02 -8.36
N ASP A 52 0.51 11.72 -7.77
CA ASP A 52 1.71 11.09 -7.20
C ASP A 52 1.44 10.48 -5.80
N VAL A 53 0.57 11.10 -5.01
CA VAL A 53 0.04 10.54 -3.76
C VAL A 53 -0.74 9.26 -4.05
N ARG A 54 -1.62 9.28 -5.07
CA ARG A 54 -2.40 8.12 -5.50
C ARG A 54 -1.49 6.98 -5.91
N ARG A 55 -0.44 7.27 -6.69
CA ARG A 55 0.53 6.25 -7.10
C ARG A 55 1.23 5.60 -5.90
N GLY A 56 1.67 6.40 -4.91
CA GLY A 56 2.25 5.86 -3.68
C GLY A 56 1.28 4.99 -2.88
N MET A 57 -0.02 5.33 -2.88
CA MET A 57 -1.05 4.51 -2.25
C MET A 57 -1.25 3.18 -2.99
N GLU A 58 -1.40 3.22 -4.32
CA GLU A 58 -1.60 2.04 -5.17
C GLU A 58 -0.43 1.06 -5.05
N ASP A 59 0.80 1.57 -5.08
CA ASP A 59 2.00 0.75 -4.98
C ASP A 59 2.11 0.08 -3.60
N TYR A 60 1.84 0.81 -2.50
CA TYR A 60 1.80 0.21 -1.17
C TYR A 60 0.76 -0.91 -1.05
N LEU A 61 -0.42 -0.72 -1.63
CA LEU A 61 -1.47 -1.73 -1.64
C LEU A 61 -1.07 -2.95 -2.47
N ALA A 62 -0.41 -2.74 -3.61
CA ALA A 62 0.15 -3.82 -4.42
C ALA A 62 1.19 -4.62 -3.64
N CYS A 63 2.10 -3.94 -2.91
CA CYS A 63 3.09 -4.58 -2.03
C CYS A 63 2.41 -5.44 -0.98
N PHE A 64 1.39 -4.88 -0.32
CA PHE A 64 0.62 -5.56 0.71
C PHE A 64 -0.09 -6.81 0.17
N VAL A 65 -0.75 -6.71 -0.99
CA VAL A 65 -1.43 -7.85 -1.62
C VAL A 65 -0.44 -8.93 -2.06
N ARG A 66 0.71 -8.55 -2.65
CA ARG A 66 1.78 -9.48 -3.04
C ARG A 66 2.25 -10.29 -1.83
N MET A 67 2.60 -9.61 -0.75
CA MET A 67 3.04 -10.22 0.51
C MET A 67 2.01 -11.22 1.07
N MET A 68 0.72 -10.89 0.99
CA MET A 68 -0.37 -11.78 1.40
C MET A 68 -0.46 -13.04 0.52
N ILE A 69 -0.27 -12.89 -0.80
CA ILE A 69 -0.28 -14.01 -1.77
C ILE A 69 0.94 -14.92 -1.57
N GLU A 70 2.10 -14.34 -1.31
CA GLU A 70 3.37 -15.06 -1.07
C GLU A 70 3.38 -15.84 0.26
N GLY A 71 2.30 -15.75 1.05
CA GLY A 71 2.11 -16.56 2.25
C GLY A 71 2.90 -16.05 3.46
N HIS A 72 3.39 -14.81 3.40
CA HIS A 72 3.94 -14.17 4.59
C HIS A 72 2.81 -14.01 5.61
N SER A 73 2.95 -14.67 6.77
CA SER A 73 2.04 -14.49 7.89
C SER A 73 1.96 -13.00 8.19
N THR A 74 0.77 -12.41 8.02
CA THR A 74 0.51 -10.97 7.98
C THR A 74 1.42 -10.25 8.95
N PRO A 75 2.46 -9.51 8.50
CA PRO A 75 3.14 -8.64 9.42
C PRO A 75 2.07 -7.69 9.93
N ILE A 76 2.12 -7.44 11.23
CA ILE A 76 1.42 -6.32 11.86
C ILE A 76 1.55 -5.16 10.87
N VAL A 77 0.46 -4.71 10.25
CA VAL A 77 0.48 -3.68 9.20
C VAL A 77 1.24 -2.44 9.71
N GLY A 78 1.22 -2.27 11.03
CA GLY A 78 2.00 -1.29 11.77
C GLY A 78 3.52 -1.32 11.61
N ASN A 79 4.16 -2.41 11.14
CA ASN A 79 5.63 -2.48 10.97
C ASN A 79 6.09 -2.75 9.53
N TYR A 80 5.16 -2.95 8.58
CA TYR A 80 5.54 -3.15 7.19
C TYR A 80 5.92 -1.83 6.53
N ASP A 81 7.08 -1.80 5.88
CA ASP A 81 7.60 -0.66 5.15
C ASP A 81 8.21 -1.11 3.81
N PRO A 82 7.47 -1.00 2.70
CA PRO A 82 7.96 -1.41 1.39
C PRO A 82 8.81 -0.32 0.71
N THR A 83 9.18 0.76 1.40
CA THR A 83 9.87 1.90 0.78
C THR A 83 11.15 1.46 0.06
N ASP A 84 11.95 0.57 0.66
CA ASP A 84 13.16 0.04 0.02
C ASP A 84 12.88 -0.75 -1.26
N GLU A 85 11.80 -1.55 -1.29
CA GLU A 85 11.36 -2.32 -2.47
C GLU A 85 10.83 -1.36 -3.55
N LEU A 86 10.13 -0.30 -3.14
CA LEU A 86 9.57 0.69 -4.04
C LEU A 86 10.64 1.65 -4.59
N GLU A 87 11.79 1.77 -3.95
CA GLU A 87 12.97 2.44 -4.50
C GLU A 87 13.63 1.61 -5.63
N ASP A 88 13.31 0.32 -5.75
CA ASP A 88 13.80 -0.59 -6.79
C ASP A 88 12.64 -1.34 -7.51
N PRO A 89 11.90 -0.65 -8.40
CA PRO A 89 10.69 -1.21 -8.99
C PRO A 89 10.92 -2.44 -9.88
N GLU A 90 12.13 -2.68 -10.38
CA GLU A 90 12.44 -3.90 -11.18
C GLU A 90 12.39 -5.17 -10.33
N ASP A 91 12.83 -5.08 -9.07
CA ASP A 91 12.71 -6.14 -8.08
C ASP A 91 11.25 -6.31 -7.61
N PHE A 92 10.47 -5.23 -7.67
CA PHE A 92 9.08 -5.23 -7.23
C PHE A 92 8.10 -5.86 -8.23
N TYR A 93 8.11 -5.43 -9.49
CA TYR A 93 7.16 -5.91 -10.50
C TYR A 93 7.60 -7.22 -11.18
N GLY A 94 8.85 -7.64 -10.98
CA GLY A 94 9.47 -8.69 -11.76
C GLY A 94 9.69 -8.24 -13.20
N VAL A 95 10.83 -8.62 -13.77
CA VAL A 95 11.20 -8.33 -15.16
C VAL A 95 10.04 -8.67 -16.12
N GLY A 96 9.40 -7.65 -16.71
CA GLY A 96 8.30 -7.88 -17.65
C GLY A 96 7.37 -6.73 -18.03
N VAL A 97 7.63 -5.47 -17.65
CA VAL A 97 6.89 -4.32 -18.22
C VAL A 97 7.82 -3.56 -19.16
N SER A 98 7.96 -4.10 -20.36
CA SER A 98 8.53 -3.42 -21.54
C SER A 98 7.44 -2.81 -22.39
#